data_AF-A0A3D3PT90-F1
#
_entry.id   AF-A0A3D3PT90-F1
#
_cell.length_a   1.000
_cell.length_b   1.000
_cell.length_c   1.000
_cell.angle_alpha   90.00
_cell.angle_beta   90.00
_cell.angle_gamma   90.00
#
_symmetry.space_group_name_H-M   'P 1'
#
loop_
_entity.id
_entity.type
_entity.pdbx_description
1 polymer ?
#
loop_
_entity_poly.entity_id
_entity_poly.type
_entity_poly.pdbx_seq_one_letter_code
_entity_poly.pdbx_strand_id
1 'polypeptide(L)'
;LPLYANLEKHDPALLDAAQDLGANGWQRFWRITFPLSLPGVYAGAALVFIPALGIFAVSDILGGTGTIMIGNVIKQQFLETRDWPFGSVLSIVLTVLALALAGFAVWIARPRRGAHA
;
A
#
# COMPACT_ATOMS: atom_id res chain seq x y z
N LEU A 1 -15.80 -2.10 -4.82
CA LEU A 1 -16.46 -2.69 -3.64
C LEU A 1 -16.35 -1.82 -2.39
N PRO A 2 -15.16 -1.54 -1.81
CA PRO A 2 -15.06 -0.74 -0.57
C PRO A 2 -15.51 0.71 -0.72
N LEU A 3 -15.25 1.32 -1.89
CA LEU A 3 -15.71 2.67 -2.22
C LEU A 3 -17.24 2.73 -2.39
N TYR A 4 -17.81 1.74 -3.10
CA TYR A 4 -19.25 1.60 -3.31
C TYR A 4 -20.01 1.38 -2.00
N ALA A 5 -19.54 0.46 -1.14
CA ALA A 5 -20.15 0.19 0.17
C ALA A 5 -20.02 1.35 1.16
N ASN A 6 -19.06 2.26 0.97
CA ASN A 6 -18.95 3.49 1.75
C ASN A 6 -19.95 4.56 1.25
N LEU A 7 -20.07 4.72 -0.06
CA LEU A 7 -21.03 5.64 -0.68
C LEU A 7 -22.49 5.21 -0.45
N GLU A 8 -22.79 3.92 -0.47
CA GLU A 8 -24.14 3.38 -0.24
C GLU A 8 -24.64 3.59 1.20
N LYS A 9 -23.72 3.82 2.15
CA LYS A 9 -24.06 4.15 3.54
C LYS A 9 -24.27 5.65 3.78
N HIS A 10 -23.94 6.51 2.81
CA HIS A 10 -24.13 7.95 2.95
C HIS A 10 -25.56 8.33 2.61
N ASP A 11 -26.12 9.23 3.40
CA ASP A 11 -27.52 9.67 3.28
C ASP A 11 -27.73 10.45 1.97
N PRO A 12 -28.59 9.97 1.05
CA PRO A 12 -28.91 10.68 -0.20
C PRO A 12 -29.50 12.07 0.04
N ALA A 13 -30.07 12.35 1.22
CA ALA A 13 -30.59 13.67 1.58
C ALA A 13 -29.54 14.79 1.49
N LEU A 14 -28.25 14.48 1.60
CA LEU A 14 -27.16 15.45 1.42
C LEU A 14 -27.02 15.93 -0.03
N LEU A 15 -27.33 15.08 -1.00
CA LEU A 15 -27.30 15.43 -2.42
C LEU A 15 -28.54 16.21 -2.83
N ASP A 16 -29.69 15.88 -2.25
CA ASP A 16 -30.95 16.58 -2.46
C ASP A 16 -30.90 18.00 -1.85
N ALA A 17 -30.42 18.15 -0.60
CA ALA A 17 -30.25 19.46 0.03
C ALA A 17 -29.26 20.36 -0.73
N ALA A 18 -28.20 19.78 -1.32
CA ALA A 18 -27.27 20.52 -2.15
C ALA A 18 -27.86 20.91 -3.51
N GLN A 19 -28.79 20.12 -4.04
CA GLN A 19 -29.57 20.48 -5.23
C GLN A 19 -30.55 21.61 -4.93
N ASP A 20 -31.20 21.58 -3.78
CA ASP A 20 -32.12 22.62 -3.30
C ASP A 20 -31.41 23.96 -3.08
N LEU A 21 -30.13 23.92 -2.65
CA LEU A 21 -29.26 25.10 -2.53
C LEU A 21 -28.67 25.59 -3.87
N GLY A 22 -29.03 24.97 -5.00
CA GLY A 22 -28.62 25.40 -6.34
C GLY A 22 -27.20 24.95 -6.76
N ALA A 23 -26.62 23.96 -6.09
CA ALA A 23 -25.29 23.48 -6.46
C ALA A 23 -25.31 22.66 -7.77
N ASN A 24 -24.44 23.05 -8.72
CA ASN A 24 -24.23 22.30 -9.96
C ASN A 24 -23.55 20.95 -9.68
N GLY A 25 -23.76 19.96 -10.57
CA GLY A 25 -23.25 18.59 -10.39
C GLY A 25 -21.74 18.50 -10.13
N TRP A 26 -20.95 19.38 -10.75
CA TRP A 26 -19.51 19.47 -10.52
C TRP A 26 -19.15 19.96 -9.10
N GLN A 27 -19.91 20.92 -8.56
CA GLN A 27 -19.71 21.39 -7.18
C GLN A 27 -20.12 20.32 -6.17
N ARG A 28 -21.22 19.60 -6.41
CA ARG A 28 -21.67 18.49 -5.56
C ARG A 28 -20.64 17.37 -5.48
N PHE A 29 -20.04 17.00 -6.61
CA PHE A 29 -19.00 15.98 -6.64
C PHE A 29 -17.79 16.37 -5.77
N TRP A 30 -17.22 17.56 -5.98
CA TRP A 30 -16.00 17.97 -5.28
C TRP A 30 -16.21 18.36 -3.81
N ARG A 31 -17.37 18.93 -3.45
CA ARG A 31 -17.65 19.36 -2.06
C ARG A 31 -18.27 18.29 -1.19
N ILE A 32 -18.99 17.33 -1.77
CA ILE A 32 -19.78 16.36 -1.02
C ILE A 32 -19.28 14.96 -1.32
N THR A 33 -19.45 14.47 -2.55
CA THR A 33 -19.12 13.08 -2.90
C THR A 33 -17.65 12.73 -2.68
N PHE A 34 -16.73 13.59 -3.12
CA PHE A 34 -15.29 13.38 -2.99
C PHE A 34 -14.83 13.28 -1.53
N PRO A 35 -15.06 14.27 -0.64
CA PRO A 35 -14.65 14.16 0.76
C PRO A 35 -15.35 13.03 1.51
N LEU A 36 -16.64 12.76 1.24
CA LEU A 36 -17.35 11.65 1.86
C LEU A 36 -16.84 10.28 1.39
N SER A 37 -16.28 10.18 0.17
CA SER A 37 -15.70 8.94 -0.36
C SER A 37 -14.27 8.65 0.09
N LEU A 38 -13.53 9.65 0.62
CA LEU A 38 -12.14 9.50 1.10
C LEU A 38 -11.92 8.29 2.04
N PRO A 39 -12.73 8.06 3.09
CA PRO A 39 -12.55 6.87 3.94
C PRO A 39 -12.69 5.55 3.16
N GLY A 40 -13.58 5.49 2.15
CA GLY A 40 -13.70 4.34 1.25
C GLY A 40 -12.51 4.19 0.29
N VAL A 41 -11.92 5.30 -0.16
CA VAL A 41 -10.68 5.31 -0.95
C VAL A 41 -9.50 4.77 -0.13
N TYR A 42 -9.33 5.20 1.12
CA TYR A 42 -8.29 4.67 2.00
C TYR A 42 -8.46 3.17 2.27
N ALA A 43 -9.68 2.73 2.54
CA ALA A 43 -9.98 1.31 2.73
C ALA A 43 -9.68 0.50 1.46
N GLY A 44 -10.03 1.01 0.28
CA GLY A 44 -9.72 0.37 -0.99
C GLY A 44 -8.23 0.34 -1.30
N ALA A 45 -7.51 1.42 -1.05
CA ALA A 45 -6.07 1.49 -1.21
C ALA A 45 -5.36 0.48 -0.32
N ALA A 46 -5.75 0.36 0.95
CA ALA A 46 -5.20 -0.64 1.87
C ALA A 46 -5.50 -2.08 1.41
N LEU A 47 -6.70 -2.34 0.88
CA LEU A 47 -7.10 -3.67 0.39
C LEU A 47 -6.30 -4.11 -0.83
N VAL A 48 -5.92 -3.18 -1.72
CA VAL A 48 -5.09 -3.47 -2.91
C VAL A 48 -3.58 -3.46 -2.57
N PHE A 49 -3.15 -2.72 -1.56
CA PHE A 49 -1.74 -2.59 -1.20
C PHE A 49 -1.09 -3.92 -0.79
N ILE A 50 -1.79 -4.72 0.03
CA ILE A 50 -1.29 -6.03 0.49
C ILE A 50 -0.99 -7.00 -0.67
N PRO A 51 -1.93 -7.27 -1.61
CA PRO A 51 -1.64 -8.11 -2.77
C PRO A 51 -0.67 -7.46 -3.76
N ALA A 52 -0.63 -6.12 -3.87
CA ALA A 52 0.32 -5.43 -4.74
C ALA A 52 1.79 -5.67 -4.32
N LEU A 53 2.07 -5.74 -3.01
CA LEU A 53 3.38 -6.13 -2.50
C LEU A 53 3.72 -7.60 -2.81
N GLY A 54 2.70 -8.45 -2.97
CA GLY A 54 2.85 -9.88 -3.28
C GLY A 54 3.07 -10.20 -4.76
N ILE A 55 2.96 -9.23 -5.66
CA ILE A 55 3.08 -9.42 -7.14
C ILE A 55 4.54 -9.54 -7.62
N PHE A 56 5.51 -9.72 -6.71
CA PHE A 56 6.93 -9.89 -7.04
C PHE A 56 7.20 -11.00 -8.09
N ALA A 57 6.34 -12.03 -8.16
CA ALA A 57 6.44 -13.09 -9.16
C ALA A 57 6.32 -12.59 -10.62
N VAL A 58 5.54 -11.53 -10.86
CA VAL A 58 5.45 -10.90 -12.20
C VAL A 58 6.69 -10.07 -12.49
N SER A 59 7.25 -9.39 -11.49
CA SER A 59 8.50 -8.65 -11.62
C SER A 59 9.70 -9.55 -11.89
N ASP A 60 9.72 -10.76 -11.34
CA ASP A 60 10.77 -11.74 -11.59
C ASP A 60 10.73 -12.27 -13.04
N ILE A 61 9.52 -12.44 -13.59
CA ILE A 61 9.32 -12.84 -14.99
C ILE A 61 9.64 -11.69 -15.96
N LEU A 62 9.31 -10.43 -15.60
CA LEU A 62 9.52 -9.25 -16.45
C LEU A 62 10.94 -8.65 -16.35
N GLY A 63 11.64 -8.86 -15.23
CA GLY A 63 12.99 -8.33 -14.94
C GLY A 63 14.15 -9.16 -15.48
N GLY A 64 13.88 -10.10 -16.40
CA GLY A 64 14.76 -11.19 -16.84
C GLY A 64 16.27 -10.90 -16.87
N THR A 65 17.06 -11.84 -16.33
CA THR A 65 18.53 -12.04 -16.39
C THR A 65 19.51 -10.86 -16.19
N GLY A 66 19.09 -9.60 -16.26
CA GLY A 66 19.98 -8.43 -16.34
C GLY A 66 19.96 -7.51 -15.13
N THR A 67 19.01 -7.67 -14.21
CA THR A 67 19.00 -6.88 -12.96
C THR A 67 19.51 -7.78 -11.84
N ILE A 68 20.76 -7.56 -11.40
CA ILE A 68 21.35 -8.30 -10.28
C ILE A 68 20.61 -7.89 -9.02
N MET A 69 19.53 -8.62 -8.71
CA MET A 69 18.84 -8.54 -7.43
C MET A 69 19.72 -9.19 -6.37
N ILE A 70 19.78 -8.58 -5.19
CA ILE A 70 20.52 -9.09 -4.04
C ILE A 70 20.14 -10.55 -3.69
N GLY A 71 18.90 -10.96 -3.99
CA GLY A 71 18.43 -12.34 -3.85
C GLY A 71 19.06 -13.33 -4.83
N ASN A 72 19.36 -12.90 -6.07
CA ASN A 72 20.05 -13.74 -7.06
C ASN A 72 21.51 -13.99 -6.63
N VAL A 73 22.17 -12.99 -6.03
CA VAL A 73 23.53 -13.12 -5.49
C VAL A 73 23.58 -14.11 -4.33
N ILE A 74 22.60 -14.05 -3.42
CA ILE A 74 22.50 -15.03 -2.31
C ILE A 74 22.30 -16.45 -2.86
N LYS A 75 21.36 -16.63 -3.79
CA LYS A 75 21.10 -17.93 -4.43
C LYS A 75 22.34 -18.48 -5.12
N GLN A 76 23.06 -17.62 -5.85
CA GLN A 76 24.29 -18.00 -6.54
C GLN A 76 25.38 -18.46 -5.55
N GLN A 77 25.56 -17.73 -4.45
CA GLN A 77 26.56 -18.12 -3.45
C GLN A 77 26.23 -19.45 -2.76
N PHE A 78 24.95 -19.73 -2.49
CA PHE A 78 24.52 -20.99 -1.88
C PHE A 78 24.56 -22.18 -2.85
N LEU A 79 24.12 -22.00 -4.10
CA LEU A 79 23.88 -23.10 -5.04
C LEU A 79 25.00 -23.30 -6.07
N GLU A 80 25.67 -22.24 -6.54
CA GLU A 80 26.74 -22.34 -7.54
C GLU A 80 28.11 -22.38 -6.88
N THR A 81 28.40 -21.42 -5.99
CA THR A 81 29.72 -21.32 -5.33
C THR A 81 29.84 -22.24 -4.11
N ARG A 82 28.70 -22.73 -3.60
CA ARG A 82 28.60 -23.63 -2.42
C ARG A 82 29.26 -23.05 -1.16
N ASP A 83 29.35 -21.72 -1.08
CA ASP A 83 29.91 -20.96 0.03
C ASP A 83 28.81 -20.61 1.03
N TRP A 84 28.35 -21.63 1.76
CA TRP A 84 27.33 -21.54 2.80
C TRP A 84 27.60 -20.43 3.84
N PRO A 85 28.85 -20.18 4.29
CA PRO A 85 29.12 -19.11 5.26
C PRO A 85 28.86 -17.72 4.67
N PHE A 86 29.32 -17.45 3.45
CA PHE A 86 29.16 -16.13 2.81
C PHE A 86 27.70 -15.86 2.45
N GLY A 87 27.01 -16.88 1.92
CA GLY A 87 25.58 -16.79 1.67
C GLY A 87 24.77 -16.51 2.94
N SER A 88 25.13 -17.13 4.07
CA SER A 88 24.45 -16.92 5.35
C SER A 88 24.62 -15.49 5.87
N VAL A 89 25.82 -14.90 5.76
CA VAL A 89 26.08 -13.51 6.14
C VAL A 89 25.24 -12.55 5.30
N LEU A 90 25.22 -12.73 3.97
CA LEU A 90 24.40 -11.91 3.07
C LEU A 90 22.91 -11.99 3.42
N SER A 91 22.38 -13.18 3.71
CA SER A 91 20.98 -13.38 4.13
C SER A 91 20.66 -12.68 5.44
N ILE A 92 21.55 -12.75 6.44
CA ILE A 92 21.36 -12.09 7.74
C ILE A 92 21.37 -10.57 7.57
N VAL A 93 22.35 -10.03 6.84
CA VAL A 93 22.46 -8.58 6.59
C VAL A 93 21.21 -8.06 5.88
N LEU A 94 20.74 -8.78 4.85
CA LEU A 94 19.52 -8.43 4.13
C LEU A 94 18.29 -8.45 5.04
N THR A 95 18.18 -9.46 5.90
CA THR A 95 17.07 -9.60 6.84
C THR A 95 17.06 -8.44 7.85
N VAL A 96 18.21 -8.07 8.40
CA VAL A 96 18.34 -6.94 9.33
C VAL A 96 17.95 -5.62 8.66
N LEU A 97 18.41 -5.38 7.44
CA LEU A 97 18.05 -4.18 6.67
C LEU A 97 16.54 -4.13 6.38
N ALA A 98 15.94 -5.24 5.98
CA ALA A 98 14.50 -5.33 5.72
C ALA A 98 13.68 -5.04 6.98
N LEU A 99 14.08 -5.61 8.13
CA LEU A 99 13.43 -5.35 9.42
C LEU A 99 13.61 -3.90 9.88
N ALA A 100 14.77 -3.30 9.66
CA ALA A 100 15.03 -1.89 10.01
C ALA A 100 14.14 -0.95 9.18
N LEU A 101 14.04 -1.18 7.87
CA LEU A 101 13.17 -0.41 6.99
C LEU A 101 11.69 -0.60 7.32
N ALA A 102 11.25 -1.83 7.57
CA ALA A 102 9.88 -2.11 7.99
C ALA A 102 9.55 -1.45 9.34
N GLY A 103 10.46 -1.53 10.31
CA GLY A 103 10.32 -0.87 11.61
C GLY A 103 10.27 0.65 11.50
N PHE A 104 11.10 1.23 10.63
CA PHE A 104 11.10 2.67 10.34
C PHE A 104 9.81 3.12 9.65
N ALA A 105 9.33 2.37 8.66
CA ALA A 105 8.06 2.64 8.00
C ALA A 105 6.89 2.57 8.98
N VAL A 106 6.88 1.56 9.87
CA VAL A 106 5.87 1.44 10.94
C VAL A 106 5.98 2.59 11.93
N TRP A 107 7.19 3.02 12.30
CA TRP A 107 7.43 4.15 13.20
C TRP A 107 6.89 5.46 12.62
N ILE A 108 7.15 5.74 11.34
CA ILE A 108 6.59 6.90 10.61
C ILE A 108 5.07 6.79 10.49
N ALA A 109 4.56 5.58 10.22
CA ALA A 109 3.14 5.34 10.02
C ALA A 109 2.32 5.30 11.33
N ARG A 110 2.96 5.39 12.52
CA ARG A 110 2.21 5.46 13.79
C ARG A 110 1.41 6.78 13.82
N PRO A 111 0.07 6.74 13.75
CA PRO A 111 -0.72 7.95 13.87
C PRO A 111 -0.55 8.48 15.29
N ARG A 112 -0.37 9.80 15.45
CA ARG A 112 -0.49 10.49 16.74
C ARG A 112 -1.92 10.31 17.25
N ARG A 113 -2.19 9.19 17.93
CA ARG A 113 -3.39 8.99 18.76
C ARG A 113 -3.16 9.74 20.07
N GLY A 114 -3.65 10.97 20.13
CA GLY A 114 -3.61 11.78 21.35
C GLY A 114 -4.01 13.23 21.13
N ALA A 115 -5.32 13.48 20.98
CA ALA A 115 -6.02 14.66 21.48
C ALA A 115 -7.52 14.47 21.20
N HIS A 116 -8.37 15.00 22.09
CA HIS A 116 -9.84 14.93 22.12
C HIS A 116 -10.42 13.77 22.94
N ALA A 117 -10.12 13.82 24.25
CA ALA A 117 -11.13 13.62 25.28
C ALA A 117 -11.87 14.95 25.50
#